data_AF-A0A2E5W5K5-F1
#
_entry.id   AF-A0A2E5W5K5-F1
#
_cell.length_a   1.000
_cell.length_b   1.000
_cell.length_c   1.000
_cell.angle_alpha   90.00
_cell.angle_beta   90.00
_cell.angle_gamma   90.00
#
_symmetry.space_group_name_H-M   'P 1'
#
loop_
_entity.id
_entity.type
_entity.pdbx_description
1 polymer ?
#
loop_
_entity_poly.entity_id
_entity_poly.type
_entity_poly.pdbx_seq_one_letter_code
_entity_poly.pdbx_strand_id
1 'polypeptide(L)'
;MKNVYFYLTILFYLTIFISCGKKLPPVNIYQSDEYKNLTKKELITGESIWATACFRCHRYGTNGAVILEEKEYWDANASKGLDELFKSVWEGKKGEEGVMPPKGFCNLCSEDEIRYSVLYLFHLAKKAQEAAEIQVKEKQS
;
A
#
# COMPACT_ATOMS: atom_id res chain seq x y z
N MET A 1 -1.01 -26.46 50.67
CA MET A 1 -1.53 -25.17 50.10
C MET A 1 -0.51 -24.42 49.25
N LYS A 2 0.76 -24.30 49.66
CA LYS A 2 1.80 -23.58 48.87
C LYS A 2 2.08 -24.17 47.48
N ASN A 3 2.00 -25.49 47.31
CA ASN A 3 2.23 -26.15 46.02
C ASN A 3 1.10 -25.93 45.01
N VAL A 4 -0.15 -25.74 45.45
CA VAL A 4 -1.29 -25.47 44.55
C VAL A 4 -1.20 -24.06 43.97
N TYR A 5 -0.78 -23.08 44.77
CA TYR A 5 -0.49 -21.71 44.30
C TYR A 5 0.73 -21.66 43.36
N PHE A 6 1.71 -22.54 43.54
CA PHE A 6 2.85 -22.67 42.64
C PHE A 6 2.43 -23.18 41.25
N TYR A 7 1.56 -24.19 41.17
CA TYR A 7 1.03 -24.67 39.89
C TYR A 7 0.04 -23.68 39.25
N LEU A 8 -0.77 -22.95 40.04
CA LEU A 8 -1.66 -21.91 39.53
C LEU A 8 -0.91 -20.70 38.95
N THR A 9 0.21 -20.31 39.58
CA THR A 9 1.06 -19.23 39.06
C THR A 9 1.82 -19.67 37.82
N ILE A 10 2.36 -20.90 37.77
CA ILE A 10 2.99 -21.46 36.56
C ILE A 10 2.01 -21.54 35.39
N LEU A 11 0.75 -21.95 35.61
CA LEU A 11 -0.27 -22.00 34.57
C LEU A 11 -0.64 -20.60 34.05
N PHE A 12 -0.66 -19.60 34.94
CA PHE A 12 -0.90 -18.19 34.59
C PHE A 12 0.29 -17.56 33.85
N TYR A 13 1.53 -17.94 34.18
CA TYR A 13 2.72 -17.53 33.43
C TYR A 13 2.82 -18.23 32.07
N LEU A 14 2.37 -19.49 31.95
CA LEU A 14 2.35 -20.22 30.67
C LEU A 14 1.38 -19.63 29.63
N THR A 15 0.27 -19.01 30.06
CA THR A 15 -0.67 -18.35 29.15
C THR A 15 -0.21 -16.96 28.70
N ILE A 16 0.72 -16.33 29.43
CA ILE A 16 1.24 -14.98 29.13
C ILE A 16 2.30 -15.00 27.99
N PHE A 17 2.97 -16.13 27.74
CA PHE A 17 4.02 -16.22 26.71
C PHE A 17 3.54 -16.47 25.27
N ILE A 18 2.23 -16.62 25.01
CA ILE A 18 1.69 -16.83 23.65
C ILE A 18 1.49 -15.49 22.89
N SER A 19 1.66 -14.34 23.54
CA SER A 19 1.53 -13.03 22.88
C SER A 19 2.88 -12.45 22.46
N CYS A 20 3.60 -13.16 21.59
CA CYS A 20 4.73 -12.58 20.85
C CYS A 20 4.76 -13.12 19.42
N GLY A 21 3.67 -12.92 18.68
CA GLY A 21 3.66 -13.06 17.23
C GLY A 21 4.48 -11.90 16.63
N LYS A 22 5.77 -12.12 16.37
CA LYS A 22 6.58 -11.17 15.59
C LYS A 22 5.92 -11.03 14.21
N LYS A 23 5.22 -9.92 13.98
CA LYS A 23 4.70 -9.57 12.65
C LYS A 23 5.91 -9.55 11.69
N LEU A 24 5.85 -10.36 10.64
CA LEU A 24 6.91 -10.40 9.64
C LEU A 24 7.15 -8.98 9.09
N PRO A 25 8.41 -8.62 8.75
CA PRO A 25 8.69 -7.33 8.16
C PRO A 25 7.89 -7.19 6.84
N PRO A 26 7.42 -5.98 6.51
CA PRO A 26 6.69 -5.76 5.28
C PRO A 26 7.57 -6.08 4.07
N VAL A 27 7.00 -6.79 3.10
CA VAL A 27 7.64 -7.03 1.80
C VAL A 27 7.41 -5.80 0.93
N ASN A 28 8.48 -5.30 0.31
CA ASN A 28 8.37 -4.18 -0.63
C ASN A 28 7.39 -4.53 -1.77
N ILE A 29 6.48 -3.61 -2.11
CA ILE A 29 5.42 -3.86 -3.11
C ILE A 29 5.99 -4.32 -4.45
N TYR A 30 7.06 -3.69 -4.97
CA TYR A 30 7.67 -4.09 -6.24
C TYR A 30 8.30 -5.49 -6.21
N GLN A 31 8.55 -6.01 -5.01
CA GLN A 31 9.16 -7.32 -4.78
C GLN A 31 8.12 -8.38 -4.37
N SER A 32 6.88 -8.00 -4.09
CA SER A 32 5.84 -8.91 -3.62
C SER A 32 5.37 -9.86 -4.72
N ASP A 33 4.98 -11.08 -4.34
CA ASP A 33 4.40 -12.04 -5.27
C ASP A 33 3.07 -11.54 -5.84
N GLU A 34 2.30 -10.81 -5.04
CA GLU A 34 1.03 -10.23 -5.47
C GLU A 34 1.22 -9.23 -6.61
N TYR A 35 2.21 -8.34 -6.51
CA TYR A 35 2.52 -7.39 -7.58
C TYR A 35 3.10 -8.07 -8.82
N LYS A 36 4.03 -9.02 -8.63
CA LYS A 36 4.71 -9.71 -9.73
C LYS A 36 3.78 -10.63 -10.52
N ASN A 37 2.76 -11.18 -9.87
CA ASN A 37 1.83 -12.14 -10.48
C ASN A 37 0.46 -11.54 -10.81
N LEU A 38 0.35 -10.20 -10.89
CA LEU A 38 -0.86 -9.53 -11.36
C LEU A 38 -1.28 -10.07 -12.73
N THR A 39 -2.50 -10.59 -12.79
CA THR A 39 -3.12 -11.01 -14.02
C THR A 39 -3.56 -9.80 -14.84
N LYS A 40 -3.76 -10.02 -16.14
CA LYS A 40 -4.34 -9.00 -17.04
C LYS A 40 -5.70 -8.51 -16.53
N LYS A 41 -6.52 -9.39 -15.96
CA LYS A 41 -7.85 -9.04 -15.44
C LYS A 41 -7.71 -8.07 -14.26
N GLU A 42 -6.82 -8.37 -13.31
CA GLU A 42 -6.60 -7.53 -12.13
C GLU A 42 -6.01 -6.17 -12.51
N LEU A 43 -5.10 -6.12 -13.49
CA LEU A 43 -4.59 -4.85 -14.04
C LEU A 43 -5.71 -4.00 -14.64
N ILE A 44 -6.62 -4.61 -15.44
CA ILE A 44 -7.76 -3.90 -16.04
C ILE A 44 -8.72 -3.39 -14.95
N THR A 45 -8.99 -4.21 -13.93
CA THR A 45 -9.82 -3.79 -12.79
C THR A 45 -9.17 -2.61 -12.06
N GLY A 46 -7.88 -2.71 -11.72
CA GLY A 46 -7.15 -1.66 -11.03
C GLY A 46 -7.07 -0.35 -11.82
N GLU A 47 -6.87 -0.45 -13.14
CA GLU A 47 -6.91 0.67 -14.07
C GLU A 47 -8.28 1.36 -14.10
N SER A 48 -9.36 0.58 -14.13
CA SER A 48 -10.72 1.11 -14.15
C SER A 48 -11.03 1.93 -12.88
N ILE A 49 -10.65 1.42 -11.71
CA ILE A 49 -10.80 2.15 -10.44
C ILE A 49 -9.90 3.37 -10.40
N TRP A 50 -8.65 3.25 -10.88
CA TRP A 50 -7.73 4.37 -10.98
C TRP A 50 -8.35 5.51 -11.80
N ALA A 51 -8.83 5.20 -13.00
CA ALA A 51 -9.37 6.17 -13.94
C ALA A 51 -10.62 6.90 -13.40
N THR A 52 -11.46 6.17 -12.66
CA THR A 52 -12.75 6.70 -12.17
C THR A 52 -12.66 7.41 -10.82
N ALA A 53 -11.71 7.06 -9.96
CA ALA A 53 -11.63 7.57 -8.59
C ALA A 53 -10.31 8.27 -8.26
N CYS A 54 -9.18 7.62 -8.54
CA CYS A 54 -7.88 8.01 -8.01
C CYS A 54 -7.14 9.04 -8.90
N PHE A 55 -7.31 8.94 -10.22
CA PHE A 55 -6.62 9.72 -11.25
C PHE A 55 -6.71 11.23 -11.01
N ARG A 56 -7.90 11.69 -10.64
CA ARG A 56 -8.23 13.12 -10.46
C ARG A 56 -7.32 13.86 -9.48
N CYS A 57 -6.72 13.13 -8.52
CA CYS A 57 -5.78 13.71 -7.57
C CYS A 57 -4.34 13.31 -7.92
N HIS A 58 -4.07 12.02 -8.09
CA HIS A 58 -2.70 11.50 -8.21
C HIS A 58 -2.05 11.70 -9.58
N ARG A 59 -2.79 12.08 -10.63
CA ARG A 59 -2.13 12.43 -11.90
C ARG A 59 -1.46 13.80 -11.85
N TYR A 60 -2.11 14.76 -11.20
CA TYR A 60 -1.76 16.19 -11.26
C TYR A 60 -1.36 16.78 -9.89
N GLY A 61 -1.43 15.97 -8.83
CA GLY A 61 -1.09 16.39 -7.47
C GLY A 61 -2.17 17.23 -6.79
N THR A 62 -3.41 17.17 -7.28
CA THR A 62 -4.52 17.94 -6.73
C THR A 62 -4.76 17.60 -5.26
N ASN A 63 -5.03 18.61 -4.42
CA ASN A 63 -5.29 18.48 -2.99
C ASN A 63 -4.16 17.78 -2.20
N GLY A 64 -2.90 18.01 -2.58
CA GLY A 64 -1.73 17.45 -1.90
C GLY A 64 -1.49 15.97 -2.17
N ALA A 65 -2.14 15.40 -3.19
CA ALA A 65 -1.79 14.07 -3.67
C ALA A 65 -0.41 14.08 -4.33
N VAL A 66 0.28 12.94 -4.27
CA VAL A 66 1.60 12.81 -4.89
C VAL A 66 1.46 12.28 -6.32
N ILE A 67 2.16 12.93 -7.26
CA ILE A 67 2.19 12.54 -8.69
C ILE A 67 3.06 11.31 -8.91
N LEU A 68 2.85 10.63 -10.04
CA LEU A 68 3.47 9.34 -10.37
C LEU A 68 4.99 9.41 -10.53
N GLU A 69 5.48 10.56 -10.98
CA GLU A 69 6.89 10.83 -11.29
C GLU A 69 7.76 11.04 -10.03
N GLU A 70 7.15 11.24 -8.84
CA GLU A 70 7.85 11.45 -7.55
C GLU A 70 8.42 10.13 -6.98
N LYS A 71 9.51 9.66 -7.59
CA LYS A 71 10.08 8.33 -7.36
C LYS A 71 10.39 8.04 -5.90
N GLU A 72 11.01 8.98 -5.19
CA GLU A 72 11.41 8.82 -3.79
C GLU A 72 10.19 8.55 -2.89
N TYR A 73 9.08 9.22 -3.15
CA TYR A 73 7.83 9.00 -2.42
C TYR A 73 7.27 7.60 -2.69
N TRP A 74 7.21 7.17 -3.96
CA TRP A 74 6.69 5.85 -4.31
C TRP A 74 7.56 4.72 -3.77
N ASP A 75 8.88 4.84 -3.83
CA ASP A 75 9.83 3.86 -3.28
C ASP A 75 9.72 3.75 -1.75
N ALA A 76 9.57 4.89 -1.07
CA ALA A 76 9.37 4.92 0.38
C ALA A 76 8.06 4.26 0.79
N ASN A 77 6.97 4.49 0.05
CA ASN A 77 5.68 3.87 0.35
C ASN A 77 5.62 2.40 -0.09
N ALA A 78 6.29 2.01 -1.18
CA ALA A 78 6.43 0.61 -1.57
C ALA A 78 7.11 -0.21 -0.46
N SER A 79 8.08 0.38 0.24
CA SER A 79 8.84 -0.28 1.32
C SER A 79 8.02 -0.53 2.60
N LYS A 80 6.89 0.16 2.78
CA LYS A 80 5.94 -0.11 3.88
C LYS A 80 5.09 -1.36 3.64
N GLY A 81 5.07 -1.87 2.41
CA GLY A 81 4.29 -3.02 2.01
C GLY A 81 2.82 -2.71 1.73
N LEU A 82 2.17 -3.65 1.05
CA LEU A 82 0.84 -3.43 0.47
C LEU A 82 -0.25 -3.30 1.54
N ASP A 83 -0.20 -4.09 2.61
CA ASP A 83 -1.30 -4.11 3.60
C ASP A 83 -1.42 -2.79 4.37
N GLU A 84 -0.30 -2.18 4.75
CA GLU A 84 -0.31 -0.88 5.42
C GLU A 84 -0.84 0.22 4.50
N LEU A 85 -0.42 0.16 3.24
CA LEU A 85 -0.84 1.14 2.26
C LEU A 85 -2.31 0.98 1.89
N PHE A 86 -2.77 -0.25 1.65
CA PHE A 86 -4.16 -0.58 1.42
C PHE A 86 -5.03 -0.09 2.57
N LYS A 87 -4.63 -0.34 3.82
CA LYS A 87 -5.35 0.17 4.99
C LYS A 87 -5.49 1.70 4.96
N SER A 88 -4.41 2.41 4.63
CA SER A 88 -4.43 3.87 4.50
C SER A 88 -5.39 4.34 3.40
N VAL A 89 -5.46 3.64 2.28
CA VAL A 89 -6.40 3.93 1.19
C VAL A 89 -7.84 3.64 1.62
N TRP A 90 -8.07 2.50 2.26
CA TRP A 90 -9.39 2.04 2.68
C TRP A 90 -10.01 2.95 3.74
N GLU A 91 -9.25 3.28 4.77
CA GLU A 91 -9.69 4.14 5.88
C GLU A 91 -9.61 5.62 5.54
N GLY A 92 -8.82 5.99 4.54
CA GLY A 92 -8.43 7.36 4.26
C GLY A 92 -7.26 7.81 5.15
N LYS A 93 -6.58 8.87 4.73
CA LYS A 93 -5.37 9.35 5.41
C LYS A 93 -5.27 10.86 5.32
N LYS A 94 -5.05 11.50 6.47
CA LYS A 94 -4.60 12.90 6.51
C LYS A 94 -3.08 12.93 6.36
N GLY A 95 -2.59 13.63 5.36
CA GLY A 95 -1.19 13.97 5.18
C GLY A 95 -0.92 15.43 5.58
N GLU A 96 0.34 15.84 5.50
CA GLU A 96 0.76 17.21 5.75
C GLU A 96 0.20 18.16 4.68
N GLU A 97 0.29 17.73 3.42
CA GLU A 97 -0.10 18.53 2.24
C GLU A 97 -1.59 18.39 1.85
N GLY A 98 -2.32 17.44 2.44
CA GLY A 98 -3.67 17.15 1.99
C GLY A 98 -4.36 15.97 2.65
N VAL A 99 -5.53 15.61 2.12
CA VAL A 99 -6.35 14.52 2.65
C VAL A 99 -6.67 13.51 1.56
N MET A 100 -6.24 12.27 1.76
CA MET A 100 -6.71 11.12 1.01
C MET A 100 -8.05 10.66 1.60
N PRO A 101 -9.15 10.74 0.84
CA PRO A 101 -10.46 10.33 1.29
C PRO A 101 -10.53 8.80 1.44
N PRO A 102 -11.39 8.28 2.34
CA PRO A 102 -11.63 6.84 2.47
C PRO A 102 -11.96 6.22 1.11
N LYS A 103 -11.37 5.06 0.83
CA LYS A 103 -11.53 4.30 -0.41
C LYS A 103 -11.18 5.08 -1.69
N GLY A 104 -10.44 6.19 -1.58
CA GLY A 104 -10.20 7.09 -2.72
C GLY A 104 -11.49 7.69 -3.32
N PHE A 105 -12.57 7.80 -2.52
CA PHE A 105 -13.95 8.08 -2.93
C PHE A 105 -14.66 7.01 -3.77
N CYS A 106 -14.08 5.83 -3.98
CA CYS A 106 -14.83 4.71 -4.55
C CYS A 106 -15.68 4.02 -3.47
N ASN A 107 -16.83 4.61 -3.14
CA ASN A 107 -17.69 4.11 -2.07
C ASN A 107 -18.31 2.73 -2.37
N LEU A 108 -18.42 2.38 -3.66
CA LEU A 108 -19.01 1.12 -4.13
C LEU A 108 -17.96 0.06 -4.48
N CYS A 109 -16.67 0.37 -4.39
CA CYS A 109 -15.62 -0.60 -4.65
C CYS A 109 -15.49 -1.59 -3.50
N SER A 110 -15.25 -2.85 -3.86
CA SER A 110 -14.77 -3.90 -2.98
C SER A 110 -13.32 -3.67 -2.53
N GLU A 111 -12.90 -4.40 -1.50
CA GLU A 111 -11.50 -4.39 -1.03
C GLU A 111 -10.55 -4.83 -2.14
N ASP A 112 -10.88 -5.90 -2.87
CA ASP A 112 -10.07 -6.42 -3.96
C ASP A 112 -9.90 -5.39 -5.09
N GLU A 113 -10.99 -4.72 -5.50
CA GLU A 113 -10.93 -3.68 -6.54
C GLU A 113 -10.02 -2.51 -6.15
N ILE A 114 -10.08 -2.07 -4.90
CA ILE A 114 -9.19 -1.02 -4.39
C ILE A 114 -7.75 -1.54 -4.28
N ARG A 115 -7.55 -2.78 -3.81
CA ARG A 115 -6.22 -3.39 -3.70
C ARG A 115 -5.54 -3.52 -5.06
N TYR A 116 -6.28 -3.96 -6.08
CA TYR A 116 -5.80 -3.97 -7.47
C TYR A 116 -5.54 -2.56 -8.00
N SER A 117 -6.34 -1.56 -7.62
CA SER A 117 -6.08 -0.17 -8.01
C SER A 117 -4.80 0.37 -7.38
N VAL A 118 -4.55 0.07 -6.11
CA VAL A 118 -3.29 0.41 -5.44
C VAL A 118 -2.12 -0.24 -6.17
N LEU A 119 -2.20 -1.54 -6.47
CA LEU A 119 -1.15 -2.24 -7.21
C LEU A 119 -0.93 -1.70 -8.63
N TYR A 120 -2.02 -1.40 -9.35
CA TYR A 120 -1.97 -0.72 -10.64
C TYR A 120 -1.30 0.65 -10.53
N LEU A 121 -1.49 1.37 -9.43
CA LEU A 121 -0.86 2.66 -9.21
C LEU A 121 0.67 2.55 -9.10
N PHE A 122 1.18 1.54 -8.40
CA PHE A 122 2.62 1.25 -8.38
C PHE A 122 3.14 0.83 -9.75
N HIS A 123 2.36 0.04 -10.48
CA HIS A 123 2.70 -0.34 -11.86
C HIS A 123 2.82 0.89 -12.76
N LEU A 124 1.87 1.80 -12.67
CA LEU A 124 1.84 3.02 -13.46
C LEU A 124 2.94 4.00 -13.04
N ALA A 125 3.20 4.16 -11.75
CA ALA A 125 4.27 5.01 -11.22
C ALA A 125 5.64 4.56 -11.73
N LYS A 126 5.93 3.25 -11.65
CA LYS A 126 7.18 2.68 -12.18
C LYS A 126 7.36 3.00 -13.67
N LYS A 127 6.31 2.82 -14.47
CA LYS A 127 6.36 3.14 -15.91
C LYS A 127 6.54 4.63 -16.19
N ALA A 128 5.88 5.50 -15.42
CA ALA A 128 6.00 6.94 -15.57
C ALA A 128 7.43 7.42 -15.26
N GLN A 129 8.04 6.88 -14.21
CA GLN A 129 9.41 7.17 -13.80
C GLN A 129 10.43 6.69 -14.85
N GLU A 130 10.29 5.45 -15.32
CA GLU A 130 11.14 4.91 -16.40
C GLU A 130 11.05 5.78 -17.67
N ALA A 131 9.85 6.24 -18.05
CA ALA A 131 9.66 7.13 -19.19
C ALA A 131 10.29 8.52 -18.96
N ALA A 132 10.17 9.09 -17.76
CA ALA A 132 10.77 10.38 -17.42
C ALA A 132 12.31 10.33 -17.47
N GLU A 133 12.91 9.23 -16.98
CA GLU A 133 14.36 9.02 -17.06
C GLU A 133 14.88 8.95 -18.50
N ILE A 134 14.10 8.32 -19.42
CA ILE A 134 14.46 8.26 -20.84
C ILE A 134 14.45 9.67 -21.45
N GLN A 135 13.41 10.46 -21.19
CA GLN A 135 13.30 11.83 -21.71
C GLN A 135 14.43 12.73 -21.22
N VAL A 136 14.86 12.57 -19.96
CA VAL A 136 16.01 13.32 -19.42
C VAL A 136 17.29 12.95 -20.17
N LYS A 137 17.52 11.66 -20.43
CA LYS A 137 18.70 11.17 -21.17
C LYS A 137 18.73 11.68 -22.62
N GLU A 138 17.59 11.66 -23.31
CA GLU A 138 17.46 12.17 -24.69
C GLU A 138 17.71 13.68 -24.78
N LYS A 139 17.28 14.47 -23.77
CA LYS A 139 17.53 15.92 -23.74
C LYS A 139 18.99 16.27 -23.44
N GLN A 140 19.77 15.31 -22.93
CA GLN A 140 21.18 15.47 -22.57
C GLN A 140 22.16 14.97 -23.65
N SER A 141 21.64 14.30 -24.69
CA SER A 141 22.38 13.85 -25.87
C SER A 141 22.27 14.83 -27.04
#